data_AF-A0A380DMY9-F1
#
_entry.id   AF-A0A380DMY9-F1
#
_cell.length_a   1.000
_cell.length_b   1.000
_cell.length_c   1.000
_cell.angle_alpha   90.00
_cell.angle_beta   90.00
_cell.angle_gamma   90.00
#
_symmetry.space_group_name_H-M   'P 1'
#
loop_
_entity.id
_entity.type
_entity.pdbx_description
1 polymer ?
#
loop_
_entity_poly.entity_id
_entity_poly.type
_entity_poly.pdbx_seq_one_letter_code
_entity_poly.pdbx_strand_id
1 'polypeptide(L)' 'MNTAIMNTVSDKYVGRSFTIWTSISLLLQSFIAPFLGRWINEINDKFGFYIILILSLLIFVTLLLVNKTDKIKYAHKEE' A
#
# COMPACT_ATOMS: atom_id res chain seq x y z
N MET A 1 -1.51 -5.55 -5.60
CA MET A 1 -2.00 -5.99 -4.27
C MET A 1 -3.31 -6.77 -4.36
N ASN A 2 -4.35 -6.25 -5.03
CA ASN A 2 -5.65 -6.95 -5.18
C ASN A 2 -5.53 -8.36 -5.78
N THR A 3 -4.72 -8.52 -6.83
CA THR A 3 -4.40 -9.83 -7.44
C THR A 3 -3.65 -10.76 -6.50
N ALA A 4 -2.80 -10.23 -5.61
CA ALA A 4 -2.10 -11.03 -4.63
C ALA A 4 -3.06 -11.58 -3.58
N ILE A 5 -4.03 -10.78 -3.11
CA ILE A 5 -5.07 -11.23 -2.17
C ILE A 5 -5.97 -12.30 -2.82
N MET A 6 -6.41 -12.07 -4.07
CA MET A 6 -7.19 -13.04 -4.83
C MET A 6 -6.47 -14.38 -5.01
N ASN A 7 -5.16 -14.36 -5.26
CA ASN A 7 -4.40 -15.58 -5.55
C ASN A 7 -3.87 -16.30 -4.30
N THR A 8 -3.87 -15.65 -3.12
CA THR A 8 -3.34 -16.24 -1.87
C THR A 8 -4.44 -16.70 -0.91
N VAL A 9 -5.63 -16.12 -0.99
CA VAL A 9 -6.75 -16.42 -0.11
C VAL A 9 -7.76 -17.31 -0.85
N SER A 10 -8.33 -18.30 -0.15
CA SER A 10 -9.40 -19.12 -0.72
C SER A 10 -10.60 -18.25 -1.14
N ASP A 11 -11.22 -18.54 -2.29
CA ASP A 11 -12.31 -17.75 -2.91
C ASP A 11 -13.43 -17.39 -1.94
N LYS A 12 -13.73 -18.29 -1.00
CA LYS A 12 -14.72 -18.08 0.08
C LYS A 12 -14.43 -16.88 0.98
N TYR A 13 -13.16 -16.49 1.12
CA TYR A 13 -12.72 -15.43 2.04
C TYR A 13 -12.16 -14.20 1.33
N VAL A 14 -12.02 -14.21 -0.01
CA VAL A 14 -11.48 -13.09 -0.79
C VAL A 14 -12.23 -11.78 -0.50
N GLY A 15 -13.56 -11.82 -0.43
CA GLY A 15 -14.37 -10.64 -0.10
C GLY A 15 -14.06 -10.07 1.29
N ARG A 16 -13.89 -10.93 2.31
CA ARG A 16 -13.55 -10.50 3.68
C ARG A 16 -12.14 -9.92 3.74
N SER A 17 -11.18 -10.55 3.06
CA SER A 17 -9.80 -10.05 2.99
C SER A 17 -9.72 -8.70 2.27
N PHE A 18 -10.54 -8.49 1.24
CA PHE A 18 -10.62 -7.20 0.56
C PHE A 18 -11.19 -6.10 1.48
N THR A 19 -12.22 -6.43 2.27
CA THR A 19 -12.75 -5.50 3.30
C THR A 19 -11.67 -5.14 4.31
N ILE A 20 -10.94 -6.12 4.86
CA ILE A 20 -9.86 -5.86 5.82
C ILE A 20 -8.77 -4.97 5.20
N TRP A 21 -8.34 -5.28 3.99
CA TRP A 21 -7.34 -4.49 3.27
C TRP A 21 -7.79 -3.03 3.04
N THR A 22 -9.05 -2.85 2.65
CA THR A 22 -9.65 -1.53 2.44
C THR A 22 -9.76 -0.75 3.75
N SER A 23 -10.21 -1.40 4.84
CA SER A 23 -10.30 -0.79 6.16
C SER A 23 -8.94 -0.34 6.68
N ILE A 24 -7.90 -1.16 6.53
CA ILE A 24 -6.52 -0.78 6.91
C ILE A 24 -6.06 0.44 6.10
N SER A 25 -6.32 0.45 4.79
CA SER A 25 -5.96 1.56 3.91
C SER A 25 -6.65 2.86 4.32
N LEU A 26 -7.93 2.80 4.67
CA LEU A 26 -8.71 3.96 5.12
C LEU A 26 -8.26 4.47 6.49
N LEU A 27 -7.96 3.57 7.43
CA LEU A 27 -7.40 3.95 8.74
C LEU A 27 -6.07 4.69 8.58
N LEU A 28 -5.18 4.18 7.73
CA LEU A 28 -3.90 4.80 7.47
C LEU A 28 -4.07 6.18 6.81
N GLN A 29 -4.99 6.31 5.84
CA GLN A 29 -5.31 7.59 5.22
C GLN A 29 -5.91 8.60 6.21
N SER A 30 -6.81 8.15 7.08
CA SER A 30 -7.41 9.00 8.11
C SER A 30 -6.37 9.52 9.10
N PHE A 31 -5.30 8.76 9.35
CA PHE A 31 -4.22 9.21 10.21
C PHE A 31 -3.25 10.13 9.48
N ILE A 32 -2.91 9.86 8.22
CA ILE A 32 -1.89 10.63 7.48
C ILE A 32 -2.43 11.98 6.97
N ALA A 33 -3.70 12.03 6.54
CA ALA A 33 -4.27 13.23 5.91
C ALA A 33 -4.27 14.48 6.80
N PRO A 34 -4.64 14.42 8.10
CA PRO A 34 -4.60 15.59 8.99
C PRO A 34 -3.19 16.14 9.20
N PHE A 35 -2.19 15.26 9.31
CA PHE A 35 -0.80 15.65 9.50
C PHE A 35 -0.25 16.33 8.24
N LEU A 36 -0.49 15.75 7.07
CA LEU A 36 -0.11 16.37 5.80
C LEU A 36 -0.78 17.74 5.61
N GLY A 37 -2.07 17.85 5.90
CA GLY A 37 -2.81 19.12 5.78
C GLY A 37 -2.24 20.21 6.70
N ARG A 38 -1.89 19.86 7.94
CA ARG A 38 -1.27 20.80 8.88
C ARG A 38 0.13 21.23 8.44
N TRP A 39 0.94 20.30 7.94
CA TRP A 39 2.32 20.57 7.51
C TRP A 39 2.38 21.43 6.24
N ILE A 40 1.44 21.24 5.31
CA ILE A 40 1.29 22.10 4.13
C ILE A 40 1.00 23.55 4.55
N ASN A 41 0.12 23.73 5.54
CA ASN A 41 -0.31 25.06 5.99
C ASN A 41 0.73 25.80 6.84
N GLU A 42 1.57 25.09 7.61
CA GLU A 42 2.52 25.70 8.55
C GLU A 42 3.92 25.94 7.96
N ILE A 43 4.39 25.11 7.02
CA ILE A 43 5.80 25.13 6.58
C ILE A 43 5.97 25.77 5.21
N ASN A 44 5.31 25.22 4.19
CA ASN A 44 5.33 25.69 2.80
C ASN A 44 4.39 24.80 1.98
N ASP A 45 3.58 25.38 1.09
CA ASP A 45 2.66 24.66 0.20
C ASP A 45 3.34 23.52 -0.58
N LYS A 46 4.63 23.68 -0.91
CA LYS A 46 5.42 22.70 -1.68
C LYS A 46 6.05 21.59 -0.83
N PHE A 47 6.16 21.78 0.48
CA PHE A 47 6.86 20.85 1.37
C PHE A 47 6.13 19.51 1.49
N GLY A 48 4.80 19.54 1.60
CA GLY A 48 3.98 18.33 1.63
C GLY A 48 4.15 17.49 0.36
N PHE A 49 4.25 18.13 -0.82
CA PHE A 49 4.48 17.44 -2.09
C PHE A 49 5.84 16.76 -2.14
N TYR A 50 6.91 17.41 -1.67
CA TYR A 50 8.24 16.80 -1.63
C TYR A 50 8.29 15.58 -0.71
N ILE A 51 7.61 15.62 0.44
CA ILE A 51 7.51 14.47 1.36
C ILE A 51 6.81 13.29 0.67
N ILE A 52 5.67 13.53 0.04
CA ILE A 52 4.92 12.48 -0.67
C ILE A 52 5.77 11.88 -1.79
N LEU A 53 6.49 12.72 -2.55
CA LEU A 53 7.34 12.28 -3.65
C LEU A 53 8.50 11.41 -3.18
N ILE A 54 9.20 11.82 -2.11
CA ILE A 54 10.31 11.04 -1.51
C ILE A 54 9.78 9.71 -0.97
N LEU A 55 8.66 9.74 -0.25
CA LEU A 55 8.07 8.53 0.33
C LEU A 55 7.62 7.55 -0.76
N SER A 56 7.01 8.06 -1.84
CA SER A 56 6.61 7.26 -3.00
C SER A 56 7.81 6.60 -3.67
N LEU A 57 8.91 7.34 -3.85
CA LEU A 57 10.15 6.81 -4.42
C LEU A 57 10.74 5.69 -3.54
N LEU A 58 10.72 5.87 -2.23
CA LEU A 58 11.24 4.89 -1.27
C LEU A 58 10.42 3.59 -1.29
N ILE A 59 9.09 3.70 -1.34
CA ILE A 59 8.19 2.55 -1.52
C ILE A 59 8.47 1.85 -2.85
N PHE A 60 8.63 2.60 -3.93
CA PHE A 60 8.91 2.05 -5.25
C PHE A 60 10.23 1.27 -5.29
N VAL A 61 11.31 1.83 -4.75
CA VAL A 61 12.61 1.15 -4.65
C VAL A 61 12.51 -0.10 -3.77
N THR A 62 11.79 -0.02 -2.65
CA THR A 62 11.56 -1.18 -1.78
C THR A 62 10.81 -2.29 -2.51
N LEU A 63 9.76 -1.96 -3.27
CA LEU A 63 9.03 -2.91 -4.10
C LEU A 63 9.91 -3.55 -5.18
N LEU A 64 10.79 -2.77 -5.82
CA LEU A 64 11.75 -3.31 -6.78
C LEU A 64 12.74 -4.30 -6.15
N LEU A 65 13.21 -4.01 -4.93
CA LEU A 65 14.11 -4.90 -4.19
C LEU A 65 13.40 -6.18 -3.75
N VAL A 66 12.19 -6.08 -3.22
CA VAL A 66 11.37 -7.25 -2.83
C VAL A 66 11.06 -8.11 -4.05
N ASN A 67 10.68 -7.49 -5.18
CA ASN A 67 10.42 -8.20 -6.43
C ASN A 67 11.67 -8.90 -7.01
N LYS A 68 12.88 -8.39 -6.72
CA LYS A 68 14.13 -9.06 -7.09
C LYS A 68 14.51 -10.21 -6.14
N THR A 69 14.01 -10.20 -4.90
CA THR A 69 14.47 -11.10 -3.82
C THR A 69 13.61 -12.37 -3.70
N ASP A 70 12.33 -12.33 -4.05
CA ASP A 70 11.44 -13.50 -4.09
C ASP A 70 11.11 -13.82 -5.57
N LYS A 71 11.47 -14.99 -6.12
CA LYS A 71 10.64 -16.20 -6.06
C LYS A 71 9.26 -15.98 -5.43
N ILE A 72 8.45 -15.09 -6.00
CA ILE A 72 6.99 -15.13 -5.78
C ILE A 72 6.50 -16.39 -6.50
N LYS A 73 6.77 -17.56 -5.89
CA LYS A 73 6.21 -18.84 -6.31
C LYS A 73 4.77 -18.79 -5.84
N TYR A 74 3.93 -18.16 -6.66
CA TYR A 74 2.48 -18.29 -6.55
C TYR A 74 2.23 -19.79 -6.48
N ALA A 75 1.76 -20.28 -5.33
CA ALA A 75 1.29 -21.64 -5.22
C ALA A 75 0.08 -21.73 -6.12
N HIS A 76 0.34 -22.09 -7.38
CA HIS A 76 -0.68 -22.42 -8.37
C HIS A 76 -1.52 -23.51 -7.70
N LYS A 77 -2.76 -23.19 -7.33
CA LYS A 77 -3.75 -24.23 -7.09
C LYS A 77 -3.88 -24.95 -8.43
N GLU A 78 -3.35 -26.17 -8.48
CA GLU A 78 -3.73 -27.13 -9.50
C GLU A 78 -5.25 -27.34 -9.40
N GLU A 79 -5.84 -27.51 -10.59
CA GLU A 79 -7.27 -27.56 -10.91
C GLU A 79 -8.07 -28.55 -10.05
#